data_AF-A0A4Y8DGD7-F1
#
_entry.id   AF-A0A4Y8DGD7-F1
#
_cell.length_a   1.000
_cell.length_b   1.000
_cell.length_c   1.000
_cell.angle_alpha   90.00
_cell.angle_beta   90.00
_cell.angle_gamma   90.00
#
_symmetry.space_group_name_H-M   'P 1'
#
loop_
_entity.id
_entity.type
_entity.pdbx_description
1 polymer ?
#
loop_
_entity_poly.entity_id
_entity_poly.type
_entity_poly.pdbx_seq_one_letter_code
_entity_poly.pdbx_strand_id
1 'polypeptide(L)'
;MPGELCSLTALPTSGRFDIEGHECHAIEVGHSDTRDSTILWVPSLKLAAGGDVVYGDVHQMLGEANTTTELRNEWISAIEKVEALGPEIVTGGHRMNGEVDGVFHLAATKLYPNRFNPNVLKWGCNVAFGLPMFEGL
;
A
#
# COMPACT_ATOMS: atom_id res chain seq x y z
N MET A 1 20.65 22.60 22.51
CA MET A 1 20.27 21.36 23.21
C MET A 1 21.03 20.23 22.53
N PRO A 2 21.94 19.50 23.20
CA PRO A 2 22.52 18.29 22.61
C PRO A 2 21.36 17.33 22.36
N GLY A 3 21.18 16.95 21.09
CA GLY A 3 20.07 16.10 20.65
C GLY A 3 20.19 14.73 21.28
N GLU A 4 19.19 14.36 22.07
CA GLU A 4 19.01 12.99 22.53
C GLU A 4 18.85 12.11 21.29
N LEU A 5 19.86 11.29 21.02
CA LEU A 5 19.80 10.30 19.95
C LEU A 5 18.68 9.34 20.31
N CYS A 6 17.58 9.41 19.56
CA CYS A 6 16.48 8.46 19.67
C CYS A 6 17.08 7.04 19.58
N SER A 7 17.02 6.28 20.68
CA SER A 7 17.52 4.91 20.70
C SER A 7 16.57 4.05 19.87
N LEU A 8 16.99 3.70 18.65
CA LEU A 8 16.24 2.80 17.78
C LEU A 8 16.28 1.39 18.38
N THR A 9 15.13 0.91 18.83
CA THR A 9 14.97 -0.49 19.27
C THR A 9 14.19 -1.22 18.19
N ALA A 10 14.74 -2.32 17.70
CA ALA A 10 14.03 -3.17 16.76
C ALA A 10 12.76 -3.77 17.40
N LEU A 11 11.73 -3.98 16.60
CA LEU A 11 10.54 -4.69 17.07
C LEU A 11 10.89 -6.13 17.50
N PRO A 12 10.11 -6.73 18.41
CA PRO A 12 10.21 -8.16 18.70
C PRO A 12 10.08 -8.98 17.40
N THR A 13 10.61 -10.20 17.39
CA THR A 13 10.51 -11.11 16.24
C THR A 13 9.09 -11.49 15.85
N SER A 14 8.12 -11.29 16.76
CA SER A 14 6.69 -11.42 16.44
C SER A 14 6.15 -10.32 15.53
N GLY A 15 6.87 -9.21 15.38
CA GLY A 15 6.41 -8.00 14.69
C GLY A 15 5.28 -7.28 15.42
N ARG A 16 4.96 -7.67 16.67
CA ARG A 16 3.82 -7.14 17.42
C ARG A 16 4.23 -6.13 18.47
N PHE A 17 3.45 -5.07 18.58
CA PHE A 17 3.62 -4.02 19.58
C PHE A 17 2.26 -3.35 19.86
N ASP A 18 2.18 -2.62 20.95
CA ASP A 18 0.94 -1.92 21.35
C ASP A 18 1.09 -0.42 21.10
N ILE A 19 0.05 0.18 20.52
CA ILE A 19 -0.13 1.64 20.50
C ILE A 19 -1.47 1.93 21.16
N GLU A 20 -1.43 2.58 22.33
CA GLU A 20 -2.63 3.07 23.03
C GLU A 20 -3.70 1.98 23.28
N GLY A 21 -3.28 0.74 23.54
CA GLY A 21 -4.19 -0.41 23.75
C GLY A 21 -4.62 -1.12 22.48
N HIS A 22 -4.10 -0.74 21.32
CA HIS A 22 -4.28 -1.44 20.05
C HIS A 22 -3.02 -2.25 19.72
N GLU A 23 -3.15 -3.58 19.68
CA GLU A 23 -2.09 -4.43 19.15
C GLU A 23 -1.92 -4.18 17.65
N CYS A 24 -0.72 -3.77 17.26
CA CYS A 24 -0.31 -3.55 15.88
C CYS A 24 0.66 -4.65 15.45
N HIS A 25 0.48 -5.16 14.22
CA HIS A 25 1.29 -6.22 13.64
C HIS A 25 2.04 -5.64 12.43
N ALA A 26 3.36 -5.53 12.52
CA ALA A 26 4.22 -5.30 11.37
C ALA A 26 4.37 -6.62 10.60
N ILE A 27 3.84 -6.66 9.38
CA ILE A 27 3.79 -7.86 8.54
C ILE A 27 4.60 -7.62 7.27
N GLU A 28 5.67 -8.38 7.09
CA GLU A 28 6.45 -8.41 5.85
C GLU A 28 5.61 -9.08 4.75
N VAL A 29 5.40 -8.35 3.65
CA VAL A 29 4.59 -8.81 2.51
C VAL A 29 5.43 -9.20 1.31
N GLY A 30 6.74 -8.93 1.33
CA GLY A 30 7.69 -9.28 0.28
C GLY A 30 8.05 -8.08 -0.60
N HIS A 31 8.02 -8.24 -1.92
CA HIS A 31 8.39 -7.17 -2.85
C HIS A 31 7.18 -6.29 -3.21
N SER A 32 7.36 -4.98 -3.21
CA SER A 32 6.42 -4.00 -3.75
C SER A 32 7.15 -2.92 -4.55
N ASP A 33 7.04 -1.64 -4.20
CA ASP A 33 7.88 -0.58 -4.77
C ASP A 33 9.38 -0.81 -4.50
N THR A 34 9.71 -1.54 -3.42
CA THR A 34 11.02 -2.10 -3.09
C THR A 34 10.92 -3.49 -2.41
N ARG A 35 12.07 -4.10 -2.10
CA ARG A 35 12.16 -5.40 -1.41
C ARG A 35 11.81 -5.29 0.08
N ASP A 36 11.46 -6.41 0.69
CA ASP A 36 11.23 -6.54 2.15
C ASP A 36 10.18 -5.53 2.69
N SER A 37 9.19 -5.21 1.85
CA SER A 37 8.10 -4.28 2.16
C SER A 37 7.25 -4.83 3.31
N THR A 38 6.84 -3.92 4.19
CA THR A 38 6.09 -4.24 5.41
C THR A 38 4.85 -3.36 5.49
N ILE A 39 3.72 -3.95 5.89
CA ILE A 39 2.48 -3.23 6.21
C ILE A 39 2.24 -3.27 7.72
N LEU A 40 1.44 -2.33 8.22
CA LEU A 40 0.96 -2.34 9.60
C LEU A 40 -0.51 -2.76 9.66
N TRP A 41 -0.79 -3.88 10.30
CA TRP A 41 -2.14 -4.41 10.50
C TRP A 41 -2.60 -4.18 11.94
N VAL A 42 -3.79 -3.63 12.12
CA VAL A 42 -4.42 -3.39 13.42
C VAL A 42 -5.74 -4.16 13.47
N PRO A 43 -5.76 -5.39 14.02
CA PRO A 43 -6.93 -6.28 13.97
C PRO A 43 -8.19 -5.68 14.59
N SER A 44 -8.04 -4.96 15.72
CA SER A 44 -9.17 -4.37 16.46
C SER A 44 -9.90 -3.28 15.67
N LEU A 45 -9.23 -2.66 14.70
CA LEU A 45 -9.79 -1.64 13.81
C LEU A 45 -10.08 -2.18 12.40
N LYS A 46 -9.69 -3.43 12.12
CA LYS A 46 -9.58 -3.98 10.76
C LYS A 46 -8.91 -3.01 9.78
N LEU A 47 -7.83 -2.37 10.25
CA LEU A 47 -7.11 -1.35 9.51
C LEU A 47 -5.77 -1.89 9.03
N ALA A 48 -5.48 -1.71 7.73
CA ALA A 48 -4.17 -1.93 7.15
C ALA A 48 -3.56 -0.60 6.68
N ALA A 49 -2.47 -0.17 7.31
CA ALA A 49 -1.62 0.88 6.76
C ALA A 49 -0.61 0.22 5.81
N GLY A 50 -0.84 0.44 4.51
CA GLY A 50 -0.17 -0.28 3.43
C GLY A 50 1.22 0.25 3.08
N GLY A 51 1.60 1.45 3.54
CA GLY A 51 2.81 2.11 3.05
C GLY A 51 2.84 2.13 1.53
N ASP A 52 4.00 1.88 0.92
CA ASP A 52 4.14 1.86 -0.53
C ASP A 52 3.78 0.49 -1.16
N VAL A 53 3.15 -0.40 -0.39
CA VAL A 53 2.45 -1.57 -0.95
C VAL A 53 1.13 -1.15 -1.60
N VAL A 54 0.52 -0.04 -1.15
CA VAL A 54 -0.81 0.45 -1.56
C VAL A 54 -0.74 1.93 -1.91
N TYR A 55 -1.31 2.31 -3.06
CA TYR A 55 -1.36 3.69 -3.54
C TYR A 55 -2.81 4.14 -3.80
N GLY A 56 -3.10 5.42 -3.59
CA GLY A 56 -4.40 6.06 -3.86
C GLY A 56 -4.34 7.11 -4.97
N ASP A 57 -5.00 6.87 -6.11
CA ASP A 57 -5.09 7.79 -7.27
C ASP A 57 -3.85 8.64 -7.61
N VAL A 58 -2.65 8.05 -7.50
CA VAL A 58 -1.37 8.68 -7.88
C VAL A 58 -0.51 7.67 -8.65
N HIS A 59 0.60 8.14 -9.24
CA HIS A 59 1.57 7.25 -9.88
C HIS A 59 2.31 6.40 -8.86
N GLN A 60 2.28 5.08 -9.07
CA GLN A 60 3.06 4.13 -8.27
C GLN A 60 4.53 4.21 -8.60
N MET A 61 5.38 4.10 -7.58
CA MET A 61 6.82 3.99 -7.78
C MET A 61 7.18 2.61 -8.33
N LEU A 62 7.26 2.52 -9.65
CA LEU A 62 7.50 1.27 -10.37
C LEU A 62 9.00 0.92 -10.54
N GLY A 63 9.90 1.74 -9.98
CA GLY A 63 11.34 1.69 -10.26
C GLY A 63 11.98 0.31 -10.06
N GLU A 64 11.65 -0.37 -8.96
CA GLU A 64 12.19 -1.70 -8.67
C GLU A 64 11.23 -2.83 -9.06
N ALA A 65 9.93 -2.55 -9.24
CA ALA A 65 8.93 -3.57 -9.55
C ALA A 65 8.74 -3.86 -11.05
N ASN A 66 9.04 -2.91 -11.94
CA ASN A 66 8.73 -3.03 -13.37
C ASN A 66 9.92 -3.50 -14.23
N THR A 67 10.98 -3.99 -13.60
CA THR A 67 12.14 -4.53 -14.32
C THR A 67 11.85 -5.90 -14.93
N THR A 68 10.98 -6.70 -14.30
CA THR A 68 10.54 -8.00 -14.81
C THR A 68 9.05 -8.26 -14.54
N THR A 69 8.45 -9.24 -15.22
CA THR A 69 7.07 -9.64 -14.96
C THR A 69 6.94 -10.32 -13.59
N GLU A 70 7.98 -11.02 -13.17
CA GLU A 70 8.06 -11.71 -11.89
C GLU A 70 7.94 -10.73 -10.73
N LEU A 71 8.67 -9.61 -10.74
CA LEU A 71 8.59 -8.61 -9.66
C LEU A 71 7.23 -7.92 -9.60
N ARG A 72 6.56 -7.72 -10.76
CA ARG A 72 5.16 -7.25 -10.77
C ARG A 72 4.22 -8.26 -10.12
N ASN A 73 4.41 -9.55 -10.40
CA ASN A 73 3.62 -10.62 -9.79
C ASN A 73 3.90 -10.75 -8.29
N GLU A 74 5.13 -10.49 -7.84
CA GLU A 74 5.46 -10.44 -6.42
C GLU A 74 4.74 -9.29 -5.71
N TRP A 75 4.64 -8.11 -6.32
CA TRP A 75 3.82 -7.01 -5.76
C TRP A 75 2.34 -7.38 -5.72
N ILE A 76 1.80 -8.01 -6.77
CA ILE A 76 0.42 -8.53 -6.74
C ILE A 76 0.25 -9.50 -5.56
N SER A 77 1.20 -10.40 -5.34
CA SER A 77 1.20 -11.35 -4.21
C SER A 77 1.29 -10.64 -2.85
N ALA A 78 2.04 -9.54 -2.76
CA ALA A 78 2.10 -8.72 -1.55
C ALA A 78 0.74 -8.10 -1.22
N ILE A 79 0.01 -7.61 -2.23
CA ILE A 79 -1.34 -7.06 -2.04
C ILE A 79 -2.34 -8.16 -1.65
N GLU A 80 -2.25 -9.35 -2.23
CA GLU A 80 -3.10 -10.50 -1.87
C GLU A 80 -2.91 -10.93 -0.40
N LYS A 81 -1.69 -10.80 0.15
CA LYS A 81 -1.45 -11.01 1.59
C LYS A 81 -2.20 -9.98 2.44
N VAL A 82 -2.29 -8.73 2.00
CA VAL A 82 -3.06 -7.68 2.70
C VAL A 82 -4.56 -7.98 2.61
N GLU A 83 -5.06 -8.38 1.45
CA GLU A 83 -6.46 -8.77 1.26
C GLU A 83 -6.87 -9.94 2.16
N ALA A 84 -5.99 -10.93 2.35
CA ALA A 84 -6.22 -12.09 3.20
C ALA A 84 -6.43 -11.74 4.69
N LEU A 85 -6.00 -10.56 5.14
CA LEU A 85 -6.25 -10.06 6.50
C LEU A 85 -7.70 -9.59 6.70
N GLY A 86 -8.43 -9.33 5.60
CA GLY A 86 -9.80 -8.80 5.63
C GLY A 86 -9.91 -7.39 6.20
N PRO A 87 -9.12 -6.40 5.71
CA PRO A 87 -9.25 -5.02 6.16
C PRO A 87 -10.60 -4.41 5.75
N GLU A 88 -11.13 -3.52 6.58
CA GLU A 88 -12.24 -2.62 6.24
C GLU A 88 -11.73 -1.22 5.90
N ILE A 89 -10.57 -0.85 6.46
CA ILE A 89 -9.89 0.43 6.21
C ILE A 89 -8.49 0.13 5.69
N VAL A 90 -8.11 0.77 4.58
CA VAL A 90 -6.78 0.65 4.00
C VAL A 90 -6.25 2.04 3.68
N THR A 91 -5.08 2.36 4.21
CA THR A 91 -4.41 3.65 3.94
C THR A 91 -3.14 3.41 3.12
N GLY A 92 -3.05 4.04 1.95
CA GLY A 92 -1.82 4.04 1.16
C GLY A 92 -0.76 5.01 1.67
N GLY A 93 0.52 4.74 1.40
CA GLY A 93 1.65 5.63 1.72
C GLY A 93 1.64 6.91 0.88
N HIS A 94 1.20 6.79 -0.37
CA HIS A 94 0.99 7.90 -1.28
C HIS A 94 -0.43 7.91 -1.83
N ARG A 95 -1.08 9.07 -1.73
CA ARG A 95 -2.46 9.26 -2.17
C ARG A 95 -2.75 10.66 -2.66
N MET A 96 -3.81 10.81 -3.45
CA MET A 96 -4.31 12.11 -3.88
C MET A 96 -4.88 12.89 -2.67
N ASN A 97 -4.63 14.19 -2.64
CA ASN A 97 -5.13 15.04 -1.56
C ASN A 97 -6.67 15.09 -1.58
N GLY A 98 -7.30 14.83 -0.43
CA GLY A 98 -8.76 14.81 -0.27
C GLY A 98 -9.45 13.51 -0.71
N GLU A 99 -8.71 12.51 -1.18
CA GLU A 99 -9.25 11.17 -1.44
C GLU A 99 -9.62 10.46 -0.13
N VAL A 100 -10.56 9.53 -0.16
CA VAL A 100 -10.96 8.69 1.00
C VAL A 100 -10.13 7.41 1.04
N ASP A 101 -9.83 6.90 2.24
CA ASP A 101 -9.16 5.61 2.43
C ASP A 101 -10.12 4.46 2.17
N GLY A 102 -9.64 3.39 1.58
CA GLY A 102 -10.47 2.20 1.47
C GLY A 102 -9.87 1.03 0.73
N VAL A 103 -10.54 -0.10 0.90
CA VAL A 103 -10.16 -1.39 0.29
C VAL A 103 -10.09 -1.34 -1.24
N PHE A 104 -10.77 -0.39 -1.88
CA PHE A 104 -10.70 -0.19 -3.33
C PHE A 104 -9.29 0.16 -3.83
N HIS A 105 -8.44 0.73 -2.97
CA HIS A 105 -7.03 0.97 -3.29
C HIS A 105 -6.23 -0.30 -3.51
N LEU A 106 -6.58 -1.42 -2.88
CA LEU A 106 -5.91 -2.72 -3.10
C LEU A 106 -6.12 -3.18 -4.55
N ALA A 107 -7.37 -3.14 -5.02
CA ALA A 107 -7.74 -3.51 -6.38
C ALA A 107 -7.14 -2.54 -7.41
N ALA A 108 -7.25 -1.24 -7.18
CA ALA A 108 -6.66 -0.21 -8.05
C ALA A 108 -5.14 -0.39 -8.14
N THR A 109 -4.49 -0.68 -7.01
CA THR A 109 -3.04 -0.85 -6.98
C THR A 109 -2.59 -2.06 -7.78
N LYS A 110 -3.25 -3.22 -7.64
CA LYS A 110 -2.93 -4.44 -8.42
C LYS A 110 -3.10 -4.27 -9.92
N LEU A 111 -4.05 -3.44 -10.36
CA LEU A 111 -4.33 -3.25 -11.79
C LEU A 111 -3.29 -2.35 -12.48
N TYR A 112 -2.69 -1.44 -11.74
CA TYR A 112 -1.85 -0.37 -12.28
C TYR A 112 -0.59 -0.87 -13.02
N PRO A 113 0.23 -1.81 -12.50
CA PRO A 113 1.45 -2.27 -13.19
C PRO A 113 1.17 -2.87 -14.57
N ASN A 114 -0.02 -3.47 -14.75
CA ASN A 114 -0.44 -4.06 -16.02
C ASN A 114 -1.02 -3.04 -17.01
N ARG A 115 -1.49 -1.87 -16.53
CA ARG A 115 -2.09 -0.81 -17.37
C ARG A 115 -1.11 0.29 -17.75
N PHE A 116 -0.07 0.53 -16.95
CA PHE A 116 0.96 1.51 -17.26
C PHE A 116 1.94 0.99 -18.33
N ASN A 117 1.48 0.98 -19.59
CA ASN A 117 2.34 0.90 -20.78
C ASN A 117 2.80 2.34 -21.13
N PRO A 118 4.09 2.62 -21.37
CA PRO A 118 4.58 3.98 -21.60
C PRO A 118 3.95 4.73 -22.79
N ASN A 119 3.13 4.09 -23.62
CA ASN A 119 2.41 4.73 -24.74
C ASN A 119 1.08 5.42 -24.37
N VAL A 120 0.56 5.31 -23.13
CA VAL A 120 -0.77 5.87 -22.74
C VAL A 120 -0.74 7.21 -21.99
N LEU A 121 0.39 7.92 -21.98
CA LEU A 121 0.60 9.20 -21.25
C LEU A 121 -0.27 10.42 -21.66
N LYS A 122 -1.36 10.25 -22.41
CA LYS A 122 -2.29 11.36 -22.74
C LYS A 122 -3.51 11.48 -21.85
N TRP A 123 -3.73 10.55 -20.92
CA TRP A 123 -4.95 10.50 -20.12
C TRP A 123 -4.57 10.18 -18.67
N GLY A 124 -4.66 11.17 -17.78
CA GLY A 124 -4.29 11.01 -16.36
C GLY A 124 -5.01 9.83 -15.67
N CYS A 125 -4.56 9.47 -14.45
CA CYS A 125 -4.99 8.26 -13.72
C CYS A 125 -6.51 8.05 -13.74
N ASN A 126 -7.32 9.09 -13.47
CA ASN A 126 -8.79 8.99 -13.43
C ASN A 126 -9.46 8.46 -14.71
N VAL A 127 -8.82 8.54 -15.89
CA VAL A 127 -9.40 8.05 -17.16
C VAL A 127 -8.81 6.69 -17.58
N ALA A 128 -7.64 6.33 -17.06
CA ALA A 128 -7.00 5.04 -17.33
C ALA A 128 -7.73 3.85 -16.66
N PHE A 129 -8.60 4.13 -15.68
CA PHE A 129 -9.19 3.09 -14.84
C PHE A 129 -10.61 2.63 -15.17
N GLY A 130 -11.40 3.39 -15.93
CA GLY A 130 -12.75 2.98 -16.35
C GLY A 130 -13.70 2.63 -15.19
N LEU A 131 -13.36 3.06 -13.97
CA LEU A 131 -14.24 2.97 -12.82
C LEU A 131 -15.30 4.06 -12.97
N PRO A 132 -16.60 3.78 -12.74
CA PRO A 132 -17.59 4.83 -12.74
C PRO A 132 -17.19 5.84 -11.66
N MET A 133 -17.08 7.11 -12.05
CA MET A 133 -17.03 8.18 -11.06
C MET A 133 -18.25 8.00 -10.16
N PHE A 134 -18.04 8.00 -8.85
CA PHE A 134 -19.14 8.25 -7.93
C PHE A 134 -19.64 9.67 -8.23
N GLU A 135 -20.67 9.77 -9.06
CA GLU A 135 -21.49 10.97 -9.11
C GLU A 135 -22.16 11.07 -7.74
N GLY A 136 -21.76 12.08 -6.98
CA GLY A 136 -22.30 12.35 -5.67
C GLY A 136 -23.82 12.53 -5.71
N LEU A 137 -24.48 11.93 -4.71
CA LEU A 137 -25.69 12.43 -4.08
C LEU A 137 -25.37 12.69 -2.61
#